data_AF-A0A2S5LQK1-F1
#
_entry.id   AF-A0A2S5LQK1-F1
#
_cell.length_a   1.000
_cell.length_b   1.000
_cell.length_c   1.000
_cell.angle_alpha   90.00
_cell.angle_beta   90.00
_cell.angle_gamma   90.00
#
_symmetry.space_group_name_H-M   'P 1'
#
loop_
_entity.id
_entity.type
_entity.pdbx_description
1 polymer ?
#
loop_
_entity_poly.entity_id
_entity_poly.type
_entity_poly.pdbx_seq_one_letter_code
_entity_poly.pdbx_strand_id
1 'polypeptide(L)'
;MTPLFSLQNAPKRLVEDQKVAATALQNVMTGYARRMEKMASDHGRRLEQFWADAEAIRSELHKAQEAGDLYQAAYDYAVDAARRAILTLDTLRERANNDMAHEAAGMPPALIYDNEVVLDGRDLPRPVNYLLLRITPLKGVESLNWKRPYLIIDPRAGHGAGIGGFKSDSQVGVALRDGHPVYFLVFRPHPEPNQTLADVMRAEAAFVSEIRRRHPEAPKPIIVGNCQGGWATMVL
;
A
#
# COMPACT_ATOMS: atom_id res chain seq x y z
N MET A 1 44.73 -10.29 21.90
CA MET A 1 43.30 -10.52 22.23
C MET A 1 43.05 -12.01 22.20
N THR A 2 42.70 -12.62 23.33
CA THR A 2 42.34 -14.05 23.37
C THR A 2 41.01 -14.24 22.65
N PRO A 3 40.85 -15.23 21.75
CA PRO A 3 39.60 -15.42 21.02
C PRO A 3 38.44 -15.65 22.00
N LEU A 4 37.31 -14.98 21.76
CA LEU A 4 36.06 -15.18 22.52
C LEU A 4 35.64 -16.66 22.58
N PHE A 5 36.04 -17.45 21.58
CA PHE A 5 35.74 -18.88 21.48
C PHE A 5 36.88 -19.82 21.90
N SER A 6 37.77 -19.40 22.81
CA SER A 6 38.86 -20.26 23.31
C SER A 6 38.38 -21.31 24.34
N LEU A 7 39.09 -22.45 24.42
CA LEU A 7 38.83 -23.51 25.41
C LEU A 7 39.02 -23.01 26.86
N GLN A 8 39.94 -22.06 27.08
CA GLN A 8 40.20 -21.46 28.39
C GLN A 8 38.99 -20.65 28.92
N ASN A 9 38.22 -20.04 28.02
CA ASN A 9 37.02 -19.26 28.36
C ASN A 9 35.73 -20.09 28.30
N ALA A 10 35.78 -21.36 27.94
CA ALA A 10 34.60 -22.21 27.80
C ALA A 10 33.77 -22.33 29.09
N PRO A 11 34.36 -22.47 30.30
CA PRO A 11 33.56 -22.54 31.53
C PRO A 11 32.81 -21.25 31.86
N LYS A 12 33.43 -20.09 31.60
CA LYS A 12 32.80 -18.77 31.82
C LYS A 12 31.64 -18.54 30.86
N ARG A 13 31.83 -18.87 29.58
CA ARG A 13 30.77 -18.80 28.55
C ARG A 13 29.60 -19.72 28.88
N LEU A 14 29.87 -20.94 29.32
CA LEU A 14 28.80 -21.87 29.70
C LEU A 14 27.90 -21.29 30.81
N VAL A 15 28.49 -20.62 31.80
CA VAL A 15 27.74 -19.96 32.88
C VAL A 15 26.95 -18.75 32.37
N GLU A 16 27.51 -17.95 31.47
CA GLU A 16 26.81 -16.82 30.82
C GLU A 16 25.65 -17.31 29.94
N ASP A 17 25.88 -18.32 29.11
CA ASP A 17 24.88 -18.95 28.25
C ASP A 17 23.75 -19.56 29.09
N GLN A 18 24.06 -20.19 30.23
CA GLN A 18 23.04 -20.69 31.17
C GLN A 18 22.19 -19.55 31.77
N LYS A 19 22.80 -18.40 32.10
CA LYS A 19 22.06 -17.23 32.59
C LYS A 19 21.16 -16.63 31.51
N VAL A 20 21.66 -16.54 30.28
CA VAL A 20 20.89 -16.06 29.13
C VAL A 20 19.73 -17.01 28.85
N ALA A 21 19.98 -18.32 28.85
CA ALA A 21 18.95 -19.34 28.64
C ALA A 21 17.89 -19.33 29.75
N ALA A 22 18.30 -19.19 31.02
CA ALA A 22 17.38 -19.09 32.15
C ALA A 22 16.50 -17.81 32.05
N THR A 23 17.11 -16.68 31.69
CA THR A 23 16.39 -15.41 31.50
C THR A 23 15.42 -15.50 30.32
N ALA A 24 15.85 -16.10 29.20
CA ALA A 24 14.99 -16.32 28.04
C ALA A 24 13.79 -17.22 28.40
N LEU A 25 14.03 -18.31 29.14
CA LEU A 25 12.96 -19.20 29.62
C LEU A 25 11.99 -18.46 30.55
N GLN A 26 12.50 -17.68 31.50
CA GLN A 26 11.68 -16.87 32.40
C GLN A 26 10.81 -15.86 31.65
N ASN A 27 11.37 -15.18 30.64
CA ASN A 27 10.64 -14.24 29.80
C ASN A 27 9.55 -14.92 28.97
N VAL A 28 9.84 -16.09 28.40
CA VAL A 28 8.85 -16.90 27.66
C VAL A 28 7.72 -17.34 28.59
N MET A 29 8.04 -17.86 29.77
CA MET A 29 7.03 -18.31 30.74
C MET A 29 6.17 -17.16 31.25
N THR A 30 6.78 -16.01 31.55
CA THR A 30 6.05 -14.79 31.97
C THR A 30 5.15 -14.26 30.85
N GLY A 31 5.66 -14.23 29.62
CA GLY A 31 4.89 -13.83 28.43
C GLY A 31 3.71 -14.78 28.18
N TYR A 32 3.94 -16.09 28.34
CA TYR A 32 2.90 -17.10 28.20
C TYR A 32 1.82 -16.95 29.28
N ALA A 33 2.19 -16.79 30.55
CA ALA A 33 1.25 -16.60 31.65
C ALA A 33 0.38 -15.35 31.45
N ARG A 34 1.00 -14.20 31.14
CA ARG A 34 0.27 -12.96 30.85
C ARG A 34 -0.66 -13.09 29.65
N ARG A 35 -0.23 -13.81 28.60
CA ARG A 35 -1.07 -14.04 27.42
C ARG A 35 -2.26 -14.94 27.74
N MET A 36 -2.06 -15.98 28.55
CA MET A 36 -3.15 -16.85 29.00
C MET A 36 -4.17 -16.11 29.87
N GLU A 37 -3.70 -15.29 30.81
CA GLU A 37 -4.56 -14.45 31.64
C GLU A 37 -5.37 -13.47 30.80
N LYS A 38 -4.71 -12.74 29.89
CA LYS A 38 -5.39 -11.83 28.96
C LYS A 38 -6.38 -12.56 28.07
N MET A 39 -6.02 -13.73 27.55
CA MET A 39 -6.92 -14.53 26.72
C MET A 39 -8.15 -14.97 27.51
N ALA A 40 -7.97 -15.45 28.74
CA ALA A 40 -9.07 -15.86 29.60
C ALA A 40 -9.99 -14.69 29.93
N SER A 41 -9.46 -13.52 30.27
CA SER A 41 -10.27 -12.34 30.59
C SER A 41 -11.01 -11.79 29.36
N ASP A 42 -10.32 -11.70 28.21
CA ASP A 42 -10.92 -11.22 26.97
C ASP A 42 -12.03 -12.16 26.48
N HIS A 43 -11.83 -13.48 26.56
CA HIS A 43 -12.85 -14.46 26.18
C HIS A 43 -13.99 -14.52 27.19
N GLY A 44 -13.71 -14.42 28.49
CA GLY A 44 -14.74 -14.33 29.53
C GLY A 44 -15.66 -13.14 29.30
N ARG A 45 -15.09 -11.95 29.11
CA ARG A 45 -15.85 -10.73 28.80
C ARG A 45 -16.65 -10.84 27.50
N ARG A 46 -16.08 -11.44 26.45
CA ARG A 46 -16.80 -11.68 25.19
C ARG A 46 -17.97 -12.64 25.36
N LEU A 47 -17.80 -13.69 26.18
CA LEU A 47 -18.85 -14.65 26.46
C LEU A 47 -19.98 -14.02 27.26
N GLU A 48 -19.66 -13.21 28.27
CA GLU A 48 -20.64 -12.42 29.02
C GLU A 48 -21.41 -11.47 28.11
N GLN A 49 -20.71 -10.74 27.25
CA GLN A 49 -21.34 -9.85 26.28
C GLN A 49 -22.25 -10.63 25.30
N PHE A 50 -21.77 -11.77 24.79
CA PHE A 50 -22.56 -12.62 23.90
C PHE A 50 -23.88 -13.07 24.56
N TRP A 51 -23.83 -13.49 25.84
CA TRP A 51 -25.05 -13.89 26.55
C TRP A 51 -25.99 -12.72 26.82
N ALA A 52 -25.45 -11.55 27.16
CA ALA A 52 -26.25 -10.33 27.33
C ALA A 52 -26.95 -9.93 26.01
N ASP A 53 -26.22 -9.95 24.90
CA ASP A 53 -26.76 -9.64 23.57
C ASP A 53 -27.81 -10.68 23.13
N ALA A 54 -27.55 -11.97 23.38
CA ALA A 54 -28.48 -13.06 23.06
C ALA A 54 -29.79 -12.95 23.86
N GLU A 55 -29.71 -12.61 25.14
CA GLU A 55 -30.90 -12.39 25.98
C GLU A 55 -31.70 -11.18 25.50
N ALA A 56 -31.03 -10.08 25.16
CA ALA A 56 -31.68 -8.90 24.60
C ALA A 56 -32.41 -9.23 23.28
N ILE A 57 -31.75 -9.92 22.36
CA ILE A 57 -32.35 -10.36 21.09
C ILE A 57 -33.56 -11.26 21.34
N ARG A 58 -33.45 -12.23 22.26
CA ARG A 58 -34.54 -13.14 22.61
C ARG A 58 -35.75 -12.37 23.15
N SER A 59 -35.52 -11.40 24.04
CA SER A 59 -36.58 -10.57 24.62
C SER A 59 -37.31 -9.76 23.54
N GLU A 60 -36.57 -9.09 22.65
CA GLU A 60 -37.16 -8.31 21.56
C GLU A 60 -37.92 -9.19 20.56
N LEU A 61 -37.38 -10.37 20.22
CA LEU A 61 -38.04 -11.31 19.33
C LEU A 61 -39.36 -11.83 19.92
N HIS A 62 -39.40 -12.11 21.22
CA HIS A 62 -40.62 -12.54 21.90
C HIS A 62 -41.69 -11.44 21.88
N LYS A 63 -41.32 -10.19 22.16
CA LYS A 63 -42.24 -9.04 22.09
C LYS A 63 -42.80 -8.85 20.68
N ALA A 64 -41.94 -8.91 19.65
CA ALA A 64 -42.36 -8.79 18.26
C ALA A 64 -43.27 -9.95 17.82
N GLN A 65 -43.04 -11.16 18.36
CA GLN A 65 -43.92 -12.31 18.13
C GLN A 65 -45.30 -12.12 18.74
N GLU A 66 -45.39 -11.67 19.99
CA GLU A 66 -46.66 -11.40 20.67
C GLU A 66 -47.46 -10.27 20.00
N ALA A 67 -46.77 -9.28 19.44
CA ALA A 67 -47.37 -8.18 18.69
C ALA A 67 -47.80 -8.56 17.26
N GLY A 68 -47.45 -9.75 16.77
CA GLY A 68 -47.73 -10.19 15.39
C GLY A 68 -46.89 -9.48 14.31
N ASP A 69 -45.82 -8.78 14.72
CA ASP A 69 -45.05 -7.84 13.89
C ASP A 69 -43.90 -8.51 13.13
N LEU A 70 -43.61 -9.80 13.40
CA LEU A 70 -42.50 -10.52 12.77
C LEU A 70 -42.59 -10.56 11.24
N TYR A 71 -43.79 -10.70 10.68
CA TYR A 71 -43.99 -10.70 9.24
C TYR A 71 -43.70 -9.33 8.62
N GLN A 72 -44.14 -8.26 9.26
CA GLN A 72 -43.91 -6.89 8.80
C GLN A 72 -42.42 -6.55 8.90
N ALA A 73 -41.78 -6.87 10.02
CA ALA A 73 -40.33 -6.70 10.19
C ALA A 73 -39.52 -7.49 9.15
N ALA A 74 -39.90 -8.74 8.84
CA ALA A 74 -39.25 -9.53 7.80
C ALA A 74 -39.46 -8.94 6.40
N TYR A 75 -40.66 -8.43 6.12
CA TYR A 75 -40.97 -7.74 4.86
C TYR A 75 -40.16 -6.45 4.72
N ASP A 76 -40.12 -5.60 5.74
CA ASP A 76 -39.37 -4.34 5.74
C ASP A 76 -37.87 -4.59 5.56
N TYR A 77 -37.33 -5.61 6.22
CA TYR A 77 -35.95 -6.04 6.01
C TYR A 77 -35.72 -6.52 4.58
N ALA A 78 -36.61 -7.34 4.02
CA ALA A 78 -36.47 -7.84 2.65
C ALA A 78 -36.50 -6.71 1.62
N VAL A 79 -37.40 -5.73 1.81
CA VAL A 79 -37.49 -4.53 0.98
C VAL A 79 -36.21 -3.70 1.07
N ASP A 80 -35.70 -3.46 2.27
CA ASP A 80 -34.45 -2.72 2.49
C ASP A 80 -33.22 -3.45 1.91
N ALA A 81 -33.12 -4.76 2.10
CA ALA A 81 -32.08 -5.60 1.51
C ALA A 81 -32.13 -5.57 -0.02
N ALA A 82 -33.32 -5.65 -0.63
CA ALA A 82 -33.50 -5.55 -2.07
C ALA A 82 -33.09 -4.17 -2.60
N ARG A 83 -33.45 -3.09 -1.90
CA ARG A 83 -33.02 -1.73 -2.25
C ARG A 83 -31.50 -1.59 -2.23
N ARG A 84 -30.84 -2.07 -1.16
CA ARG A 84 -29.37 -2.07 -1.06
C ARG A 84 -28.71 -2.93 -2.13
N ALA A 85 -29.28 -4.08 -2.45
CA ALA A 85 -28.79 -4.94 -3.52
C ALA A 85 -28.87 -4.24 -4.88
N ILE A 86 -30.00 -3.59 -5.19
CA ILE A 86 -30.16 -2.81 -6.43
C ILE A 86 -29.15 -1.67 -6.50
N LEU A 87 -29.00 -0.87 -5.45
CA LEU A 87 -28.01 0.21 -5.39
C LEU A 87 -26.57 -0.29 -5.54
N THR A 88 -26.27 -1.46 -4.95
CA THR A 88 -24.96 -2.10 -5.07
C THR A 88 -24.71 -2.55 -6.50
N LEU A 89 -25.69 -3.20 -7.14
CA LEU A 89 -25.60 -3.63 -8.53
C LEU A 89 -25.46 -2.43 -9.47
N ASP A 90 -26.15 -1.33 -9.19
CA ASP A 90 -26.03 -0.09 -9.96
C ASP A 90 -24.64 0.54 -9.82
N THR A 91 -24.09 0.58 -8.60
CA THR A 91 -22.71 1.04 -8.36
C THR A 91 -21.68 0.17 -9.10
N LEU A 92 -21.88 -1.16 -9.11
CA LEU A 92 -21.00 -2.08 -9.84
C LEU A 92 -21.12 -1.90 -11.37
N ARG A 93 -22.34 -1.63 -11.87
CA ARG A 93 -22.59 -1.28 -13.28
C ARG A 93 -21.88 0.01 -13.66
N GLU A 94 -21.99 1.06 -12.84
CA GLU A 94 -21.29 2.33 -13.08
C GLU A 94 -19.77 2.16 -13.08
N ARG A 95 -19.24 1.40 -12.13
CA ARG A 95 -17.81 1.05 -12.11
C ARG A 95 -17.39 0.35 -13.41
N ALA A 96 -18.15 -0.66 -13.85
CA ALA A 96 -17.84 -1.38 -15.08
C ALA A 96 -17.87 -0.46 -16.31
N ASN A 97 -18.84 0.46 -16.38
CA ASN A 97 -18.91 1.45 -17.46
C ASN A 97 -17.70 2.40 -17.44
N ASN A 98 -17.25 2.83 -16.26
CA ASN A 98 -16.07 3.66 -16.11
C ASN A 98 -14.80 2.90 -16.53
N ASP A 99 -14.67 1.63 -16.13
CA ASP A 99 -13.55 0.76 -16.51
C ASP A 99 -13.53 0.56 -18.04
N MET A 100 -14.68 0.28 -18.68
CA MET A 100 -14.78 0.16 -20.14
C MET A 100 -14.41 1.46 -20.87
N ALA A 101 -14.87 2.61 -20.38
CA ALA A 101 -14.53 3.90 -20.95
C ALA A 101 -13.03 4.20 -20.80
N HIS A 102 -12.43 3.82 -19.66
CA HIS A 102 -11.00 3.99 -19.40
C HIS A 102 -10.14 3.08 -20.29
N GLU A 103 -10.57 1.83 -20.49
CA GLU A 103 -9.95 0.89 -21.44
C GLU A 103 -10.04 1.41 -22.88
N ALA A 104 -11.22 1.89 -23.31
CA ALA A 104 -11.41 2.47 -24.63
C ALA A 104 -10.58 3.74 -24.86
N ALA A 105 -10.28 4.50 -23.80
CA ALA A 105 -9.37 5.65 -23.85
C ALA A 105 -7.88 5.25 -23.89
N GLY A 106 -7.55 3.96 -23.94
CA GLY A 106 -6.18 3.46 -23.99
C GLY A 106 -5.49 3.37 -22.64
N MET A 107 -6.25 3.29 -21.54
CA MET A 107 -5.74 3.18 -20.17
C MET A 107 -4.78 4.31 -19.80
N PRO A 108 -5.20 5.58 -19.91
CA PRO A 108 -4.35 6.71 -19.56
C PRO A 108 -3.91 6.62 -18.10
N PRO A 109 -2.70 7.10 -17.74
CA PRO A 109 -2.27 7.13 -16.35
C PRO A 109 -3.30 7.83 -15.46
N ALA A 110 -3.69 7.17 -14.36
CA ALA A 110 -4.62 7.73 -13.39
C ALA A 110 -3.94 8.78 -12.50
N LEU A 111 -3.53 9.90 -13.09
CA LEU A 111 -2.88 11.03 -12.41
C LEU A 111 -3.77 12.27 -12.54
N ILE A 112 -3.92 13.05 -11.46
CA ILE A 112 -4.65 14.34 -11.53
C ILE A 112 -3.79 15.45 -12.16
N TYR A 113 -2.51 15.19 -12.39
CA TYR A 113 -1.56 16.17 -12.90
C TYR A 113 -1.28 15.94 -14.39
N ASP A 114 -1.26 17.04 -15.14
CA ASP A 114 -0.80 17.04 -16.52
C ASP A 114 0.65 16.57 -16.59
N ASN A 115 0.97 15.76 -17.59
CA ASN A 115 2.28 15.12 -17.70
C ASN A 115 2.72 14.97 -19.16
N GLU A 116 4.04 14.91 -19.34
CA GLU A 116 4.68 14.58 -20.62
C GLU A 116 5.41 13.24 -20.50
N VAL A 117 5.34 12.41 -21.55
CA VAL A 117 6.15 11.19 -21.64
C VAL A 117 7.58 11.58 -21.98
N VAL A 118 8.50 11.29 -21.08
CA VAL A 118 9.93 11.59 -21.22
C VAL A 118 10.68 10.46 -21.90
N LEU A 119 10.37 9.22 -21.51
CA LEU A 119 10.99 8.02 -22.05
C LEU A 119 10.01 6.86 -21.95
N ASP A 120 9.77 6.19 -23.06
CA ASP A 120 8.99 4.95 -23.11
C ASP A 120 9.93 3.76 -22.94
N GLY A 121 9.61 2.86 -22.00
CA GLY A 121 10.37 1.64 -21.76
C GLY A 121 10.35 0.68 -22.94
N ARG A 122 9.43 0.84 -23.89
CA ARG A 122 9.40 0.09 -25.15
C ARG A 122 10.59 0.39 -26.07
N ASP A 123 11.10 1.61 -25.98
CA ASP A 123 12.20 2.07 -26.83
C ASP A 123 13.58 1.70 -26.28
N LEU A 124 13.63 1.04 -25.11
CA LEU A 124 14.86 0.57 -24.50
C LEU A 124 15.35 -0.74 -25.15
N PRO A 125 16.67 -1.04 -25.07
CA PRO A 125 17.24 -2.28 -25.61
C PRO A 125 16.57 -3.56 -25.10
N ARG A 126 15.96 -3.49 -23.92
CA ARG A 126 15.10 -4.53 -23.36
C ARG A 126 13.73 -3.92 -23.09
N PRO A 127 12.76 -4.10 -24.00
CA PRO A 127 11.46 -3.47 -23.89
C PRO A 127 10.75 -3.82 -22.59
N VAL A 128 10.18 -2.81 -21.93
CA VAL A 128 9.31 -2.99 -20.78
C VAL A 128 8.07 -2.11 -20.91
N ASN A 129 7.00 -2.52 -20.24
CA ASN A 129 5.73 -1.82 -20.26
C ASN A 129 5.68 -0.57 -19.38
N TYR A 130 6.83 -0.01 -19.00
CA TYR A 130 6.96 1.13 -18.10
C TYR A 130 7.17 2.43 -18.88
N LEU A 131 6.72 3.55 -18.33
CA LEU A 131 6.96 4.88 -18.87
C LEU A 131 7.50 5.80 -17.78
N LEU A 132 8.48 6.62 -18.17
CA LEU A 132 8.90 7.76 -17.38
C LEU A 132 8.10 8.98 -17.83
N LEU A 133 7.30 9.52 -16.91
CA LEU A 133 6.57 10.77 -17.09
C LEU A 133 7.28 11.90 -16.35
N ARG A 134 7.19 13.11 -16.89
CA ARG A 134 7.49 14.35 -16.15
C ARG A 134 6.19 15.08 -15.89
N ILE A 135 5.97 15.44 -14.63
CA ILE A 135 4.78 16.16 -14.22
C ILE A 135 4.94 17.63 -14.56
N THR A 136 3.91 18.21 -15.17
CA THR A 136 3.86 19.63 -15.50
C THR A 136 3.69 20.45 -14.23
N PRO A 137 4.43 21.56 -14.06
CA PRO A 137 4.28 22.43 -12.90
C PRO A 137 2.86 22.97 -12.77
N LEU A 138 2.39 23.15 -11.54
CA LEU A 138 1.09 23.77 -11.27
C LEU A 138 1.08 25.23 -11.77
N LYS A 139 -0.10 25.74 -12.13
CA LYS A 139 -0.26 27.13 -12.56
C LYS A 139 0.31 28.10 -11.52
N GLY A 140 1.23 28.96 -11.94
CA GLY A 140 1.89 29.93 -11.05
C GLY A 140 3.08 29.38 -10.26
N VAL A 141 3.47 28.13 -10.50
CA VAL A 141 4.65 27.50 -9.91
C VAL A 141 5.68 27.22 -11.00
N GLU A 142 6.92 27.67 -10.78
CA GLU A 142 8.03 27.39 -11.67
C GLU A 142 8.78 26.13 -11.22
N SER A 143 9.08 25.24 -12.15
CA SER A 143 10.00 24.12 -11.89
C SER A 143 11.44 24.56 -12.10
N LEU A 144 12.21 24.50 -11.02
CA LEU A 144 13.59 24.94 -10.96
C LEU A 144 14.50 23.76 -11.30
N ASN A 145 15.08 23.76 -12.51
CA ASN A 145 15.86 22.62 -13.02
C ASN A 145 17.11 22.27 -12.18
N TRP A 146 17.63 23.21 -11.38
CA TRP A 146 18.76 22.99 -10.46
C TRP A 146 18.34 22.41 -9.11
N LYS A 147 17.03 22.42 -8.77
CA LYS A 147 16.53 21.76 -7.57
C LYS A 147 16.53 20.25 -7.77
N ARG A 148 16.64 19.54 -6.64
CA ARG A 148 16.72 18.07 -6.61
C ARG A 148 15.49 17.43 -7.29
N PRO A 149 15.64 16.62 -8.33
CA PRO A 149 14.49 15.94 -8.93
C PRO A 149 13.92 14.86 -8.01
N TYR A 150 12.61 14.66 -8.07
CA TYR A 150 11.89 13.58 -7.42
C TYR A 150 11.44 12.56 -8.46
N LEU A 151 11.66 11.27 -8.20
CA LEU A 151 11.11 10.15 -8.95
C LEU A 151 10.17 9.37 -8.05
N ILE A 152 8.90 9.27 -8.45
CA ILE A 152 7.89 8.49 -7.72
C ILE A 152 7.57 7.22 -8.52
N ILE A 153 7.69 6.07 -7.87
CA ILE A 153 7.43 4.75 -8.44
C ILE A 153 6.06 4.26 -7.96
N ASP A 154 5.12 4.13 -8.87
CA ASP A 154 3.76 3.67 -8.57
C ASP A 154 3.71 2.16 -8.32
N PRO A 155 3.01 1.67 -7.27
CA PRO A 155 2.84 0.24 -7.06
C PRO A 155 1.95 -0.39 -8.15
N ARG A 156 2.32 -1.58 -8.66
CA ARG A 156 1.47 -2.29 -9.64
C ARG A 156 0.09 -2.71 -9.12
N ALA A 157 -0.09 -2.68 -7.80
CA ALA A 157 -1.38 -2.99 -7.19
C ALA A 157 -2.46 -1.92 -7.43
N GLY A 158 -2.16 -0.80 -8.13
CA GLY A 158 -3.12 0.26 -8.43
C GLY A 158 -3.51 1.12 -7.22
N HIS A 159 -2.90 0.89 -6.05
CA HIS A 159 -3.15 1.64 -4.82
C HIS A 159 -2.26 2.90 -4.75
N GLY A 160 -2.26 3.72 -5.80
CA GLY A 160 -1.49 4.97 -5.85
C GLY A 160 -2.04 6.08 -4.93
N ALA A 161 -3.17 5.86 -4.26
CA ALA A 161 -3.99 6.86 -3.55
C ALA A 161 -3.31 7.66 -2.42
N GLY A 162 -2.06 7.37 -2.04
CA GLY A 162 -1.31 8.13 -1.03
C GLY A 162 -0.07 8.89 -1.54
N ILE A 163 0.59 8.38 -2.58
CA ILE A 163 1.85 8.95 -3.10
C ILE A 163 1.67 9.45 -4.54
N GLY A 164 0.78 8.80 -5.28
CA GLY A 164 0.73 8.80 -6.73
C GLY A 164 0.01 9.97 -7.38
N GLY A 165 -0.29 11.04 -6.65
CA GLY A 165 -0.91 12.21 -7.23
C GLY A 165 -2.41 12.11 -7.50
N PHE A 166 -3.14 11.41 -6.63
CA PHE A 166 -4.61 11.46 -6.58
C PHE A 166 -5.14 12.62 -5.72
N LYS A 167 -4.26 13.33 -5.02
CA LYS A 167 -4.58 14.50 -4.21
C LYS A 167 -3.51 15.57 -4.32
N SER A 168 -3.90 16.83 -4.09
CA SER A 168 -3.00 17.99 -4.17
C SER A 168 -2.00 18.06 -3.00
N ASP A 169 -2.26 17.34 -1.90
CA ASP A 169 -1.38 17.20 -0.73
C ASP A 169 -0.49 15.95 -0.80
N SER A 170 -0.45 15.26 -1.95
CA SER A 170 0.48 14.14 -2.16
C SER A 170 1.94 14.59 -2.19
N GLN A 171 2.87 13.64 -2.10
CA GLN A 171 4.30 13.91 -2.26
C GLN A 171 4.63 14.64 -3.57
N VAL A 172 3.90 14.33 -4.66
CA VAL A 172 3.96 15.09 -5.93
C VAL A 172 3.63 16.56 -5.70
N GLY A 173 2.48 16.85 -5.08
CA GLY A 173 1.99 18.21 -4.90
C GLY A 173 2.88 19.05 -3.99
N VAL A 174 3.44 18.46 -2.93
CA VAL A 174 4.40 19.13 -2.04
C VAL A 174 5.70 19.46 -2.76
N ALA A 175 6.28 18.50 -3.49
CA ALA A 175 7.52 18.71 -4.23
C ALA A 175 7.35 19.75 -5.36
N LEU A 176 6.23 19.68 -6.09
CA LEU A 176 5.91 20.65 -7.14
C LEU A 176 5.78 22.06 -6.57
N ARG A 177 5.07 22.26 -5.45
CA ARG A 177 4.89 23.59 -4.83
C ARG A 177 6.21 24.25 -4.40
N ASP A 178 7.20 23.46 -4.00
CA ASP A 178 8.55 23.97 -3.73
C ASP A 178 9.42 24.08 -5.00
N GLY A 179 8.85 23.87 -6.19
CA GLY A 179 9.53 24.05 -7.48
C GLY A 179 10.49 22.92 -7.85
N HIS A 180 10.41 21.74 -7.21
CA HIS A 180 11.22 20.59 -7.61
C HIS A 180 10.72 19.99 -8.94
N PRO A 181 11.62 19.55 -9.83
CA PRO A 181 11.24 18.70 -10.95
C PRO A 181 10.68 17.37 -10.43
N VAL A 182 9.47 17.00 -10.83
CA VAL A 182 8.84 15.74 -10.41
C VAL A 182 8.63 14.83 -11.60
N TYR A 183 9.10 13.60 -11.47
CA TYR A 183 8.97 12.52 -12.40
C TYR A 183 8.15 11.40 -11.78
N PHE A 184 7.41 10.73 -12.64
CA PHE A 184 6.50 9.69 -12.24
C PHE A 184 6.67 8.48 -13.14
N LEU A 185 6.83 7.33 -12.52
CA LEU A 185 7.03 6.08 -13.22
C LEU A 185 5.73 5.28 -13.16
N VAL A 186 5.15 5.13 -14.35
CA VAL A 186 3.89 4.41 -14.57
C VAL A 186 4.14 3.18 -15.42
N PHE A 187 3.14 2.33 -15.54
CA PHE A 187 3.21 1.13 -16.37
C PHE A 187 1.88 0.90 -17.09
N ARG A 188 1.95 0.28 -18.26
CA ARG A 188 0.78 -0.23 -18.98
C ARG A 188 0.30 -1.54 -18.33
N PRO A 189 -0.97 -1.93 -18.48
CA PRO A 189 -1.49 -3.14 -17.83
C PRO A 189 -0.72 -4.42 -18.21
N HIS A 190 -0.39 -4.57 -19.49
CA HIS A 190 0.28 -5.76 -20.00
C HIS A 190 1.79 -5.58 -20.10
N PRO A 191 2.60 -6.57 -19.65
CA PRO A 191 4.04 -6.58 -19.88
C PRO A 191 4.37 -6.74 -21.37
N GLU A 192 5.54 -6.27 -21.77
CA GLU A 192 6.08 -6.55 -23.11
C GLU A 192 6.46 -8.04 -23.23
N PRO A 193 6.51 -8.61 -24.45
CA PRO A 193 6.88 -10.02 -24.64
C PRO A 193 8.22 -10.36 -24.01
N ASN A 194 8.26 -11.44 -23.22
CA ASN A 194 9.44 -11.92 -22.49
C ASN A 194 10.00 -10.97 -21.42
N GLN A 195 9.29 -9.90 -21.07
CA GLN A 195 9.71 -8.97 -20.02
C GLN A 195 9.92 -9.70 -18.68
N THR A 196 11.11 -9.52 -18.10
CA THR A 196 11.43 -10.01 -16.75
C THR A 196 11.50 -8.85 -15.74
N LEU A 197 11.48 -9.15 -14.43
CA LEU A 197 11.73 -8.14 -13.40
C LEU A 197 13.13 -7.51 -13.51
N ALA A 198 14.12 -8.28 -13.97
CA ALA A 198 15.46 -7.74 -14.20
C ALA A 198 15.47 -6.72 -15.35
N ASP A 199 14.60 -6.87 -16.35
CA ASP A 199 14.47 -5.88 -17.42
C ASP A 199 13.79 -4.61 -16.90
N VAL A 200 12.78 -4.74 -16.03
CA VAL A 200 12.14 -3.60 -15.33
C VAL A 200 13.18 -2.83 -14.50
N MET A 201 14.00 -3.52 -13.71
CA MET A 201 15.07 -2.86 -12.93
C MET A 201 16.06 -2.10 -13.81
N ARG A 202 16.45 -2.67 -14.96
CA ARG A 202 17.35 -1.98 -15.92
C ARG A 202 16.69 -0.76 -16.53
N ALA A 203 15.40 -0.85 -16.85
CA ALA A 203 14.63 0.29 -17.35
C ALA A 203 14.51 1.40 -16.30
N GLU A 204 14.23 1.05 -15.05
CA GLU A 204 14.22 1.99 -13.93
C GLU A 204 15.58 2.70 -13.76
N ALA A 205 16.70 1.97 -13.87
CA ALA A 205 18.04 2.58 -13.85
C ALA A 205 18.27 3.52 -15.06
N ALA A 206 17.76 3.16 -16.25
CA ALA A 206 17.80 4.02 -17.43
C ALA A 206 16.96 5.29 -17.23
N PHE A 207 15.79 5.19 -16.60
CA PHE A 207 14.95 6.33 -16.26
C PHE A 207 15.64 7.27 -15.26
N VAL A 208 16.28 6.74 -14.22
CA VAL A 208 17.08 7.55 -13.27
C VAL A 208 18.23 8.25 -14.00
N SER A 209 18.89 7.56 -14.93
CA SER A 209 19.96 8.13 -15.76
C SER A 209 19.44 9.26 -16.66
N GLU A 210 18.25 9.11 -17.26
CA GLU A 210 17.60 10.13 -18.08
C GLU A 210 17.21 11.37 -17.26
N ILE A 211 16.68 11.17 -16.05
CA ILE A 211 16.44 12.28 -15.10
C ILE A 211 17.75 13.00 -14.81
N ARG A 212 18.85 12.26 -14.62
CA ARG A 212 20.15 12.86 -14.31
C ARG A 212 20.72 13.64 -15.48
N ARG A 213 20.57 13.13 -16.69
CA ARG A 213 20.95 13.81 -17.94
C ARG A 213 20.21 15.13 -18.13
N ARG A 214 18.91 15.18 -17.78
CA ARG A 214 18.08 16.39 -17.86
C ARG A 214 18.39 17.43 -16.79
N HIS A 215 18.98 16.99 -15.68
CA HIS A 215 19.28 17.83 -14.52
C HIS A 215 20.74 17.67 -14.06
N PRO A 216 21.73 18.05 -14.89
CA PRO A 216 23.15 17.81 -14.62
C PRO A 216 23.68 18.58 -13.40
N GLU A 217 23.18 19.80 -13.19
CA GLU A 217 23.60 20.70 -12.11
C GLU A 217 22.86 20.44 -10.77
N ALA A 218 21.83 19.59 -10.77
CA ALA A 218 21.02 19.36 -9.59
C ALA A 218 21.57 18.19 -8.73
N PRO A 219 21.30 18.18 -7.41
CA PRO A 219 21.62 17.03 -6.57
C PRO A 219 21.00 15.72 -7.08
N LYS A 220 21.59 14.59 -6.64
CA LYS A 220 21.07 13.24 -6.93
C LYS A 220 19.58 13.12 -6.60
N PRO A 221 18.79 12.44 -7.44
CA PRO A 221 17.34 12.44 -7.32
C PRO A 221 16.92 11.74 -6.03
N ILE A 222 15.78 12.16 -5.48
CA ILE A 222 15.07 11.37 -4.46
C ILE A 222 14.19 10.37 -5.20
N ILE A 223 14.25 9.11 -4.81
CA ILE A 223 13.38 8.06 -5.31
C ILE A 223 12.46 7.63 -4.17
N VAL A 224 11.16 7.58 -4.43
CA VAL A 224 10.14 7.19 -3.45
C VAL A 224 9.16 6.23 -4.09
N GLY A 225 8.73 5.22 -3.33
CA GLY A 225 7.72 4.26 -3.76
C GLY A 225 7.02 3.62 -2.57
N ASN A 226 5.79 3.16 -2.76
CA ASN A 226 5.04 2.39 -1.76
C ASN A 226 5.00 0.91 -2.14
N CYS A 227 4.95 0.02 -1.14
CA CYS A 227 4.76 -1.41 -1.35
C CYS A 227 5.77 -1.94 -2.38
N GLN A 228 5.30 -2.51 -3.51
CA GLN A 228 6.17 -2.95 -4.60
C GLN A 228 7.07 -1.83 -5.15
N GLY A 229 6.57 -0.60 -5.27
CA GLY A 229 7.39 0.55 -5.68
C GLY A 229 8.51 0.83 -4.65
N GLY A 230 8.26 0.58 -3.37
CA GLY A 230 9.28 0.65 -2.32
C GLY A 230 10.34 -0.43 -2.47
N TRP A 231 9.95 -1.66 -2.80
CA TRP A 231 10.91 -2.72 -3.13
C TRP A 231 11.76 -2.35 -4.34
N ALA A 232 11.17 -1.77 -5.38
CA ALA A 232 11.90 -1.25 -6.54
C ALA A 232 12.94 -0.20 -6.11
N THR A 233 12.58 0.74 -5.22
CA THR A 233 13.55 1.73 -4.72
C THR A 233 14.75 1.15 -3.99
N MET A 234 14.62 0.01 -3.31
CA MET A 234 15.75 -0.62 -2.60
C MET A 234 16.74 -1.31 -3.54
N VAL A 235 16.28 -1.64 -4.74
CA VAL A 235 17.04 -2.42 -5.72
C VAL A 235 17.74 -1.49 -6.74
N LEU A 236 17.35 -0.21 -6.81
CA LEU A 236 17.91 0.85 -7.65
C LEU A 236 19.07 1.59 -6.99
#